data_AF-A0A1V3WW77-F1
#
_entry.id   AF-A0A1V3WW77-F1
#
_cell.length_a   1.000
_cell.length_b   1.000
_cell.length_c   1.000
_cell.angle_alpha   90.00
_cell.angle_beta   90.00
_cell.angle_gamma   90.00
#
_symmetry.space_group_name_H-M   'P 1'
#
loop_
_entity.id
_entity.type
_entity.pdbx_description
1 polymer ?
#
loop_
_entity_poly.entity_id
_entity_poly.type
_entity_poly.pdbx_seq_one_letter_code
_entity_poly.pdbx_strand_id
1 'polypeptide(L)'
;MSETAQGTSANADITPRRLSPQLVAAPFDPAVGAALAAAGANPIVPTYLDSSLSVHISHDSATARRQDALGALLWRSLYPDAAPRTQILVPPATWNLQGDDAQSILTALATTIHAGLAVPRPLPALIADAAAHTEPPQPLGTEANPATARGRFGDDITAQIAGQVGRLWKLTAALTTDDRTGLTGVQYTAPLREDMLRALSQSVPPDTRNGLAQQRLAVVGNTINDFFGAVTIVNPGGSYTLATEHSPLPLALHNGLAVPIRVKLQVDAPPGMTVTDVGQIELPPGYLPLRVPIEVNFTQRVAIDVALKTPDGMALGEPVRLSVHSNAYGKVLFAITLTAAAVLVTLAGRRLWHRFRGQPDRADLDRPDPPSARHTQQVGAPDRRVEEEHRV
;
A
#
# COMPACT_ATOMS: atom_id res chain seq x y z
N MET A 1 67.45 15.46 10.67
CA MET A 1 67.00 15.66 9.28
C MET A 1 65.93 14.62 9.01
N SER A 2 64.67 15.02 9.15
CA SER A 2 63.51 14.22 8.76
C SER A 2 62.73 15.13 7.83
N GLU A 3 62.73 14.79 6.56
CA GLU A 3 62.00 15.48 5.51
C GLU A 3 60.51 15.50 5.88
N THR A 4 60.02 16.70 6.15
CA THR A 4 58.61 17.07 6.02
C THR A 4 58.14 16.61 4.65
N ALA A 5 57.30 15.58 4.62
CA ALA A 5 56.54 15.21 3.44
C ALA A 5 55.78 16.45 2.96
N GLN A 6 56.22 16.97 1.82
CA GLN A 6 55.60 18.10 1.14
C GLN A 6 54.11 17.79 0.97
N GLY A 7 53.26 18.69 1.47
CA GLY A 7 51.84 18.68 1.22
C GLY A 7 51.59 18.92 -0.26
N THR A 8 51.62 17.85 -1.06
CA THR A 8 51.07 17.86 -2.40
C THR A 8 49.58 18.11 -2.25
N SER A 9 49.13 19.30 -2.67
CA SER A 9 47.72 19.65 -2.80
C SER A 9 47.03 18.58 -3.64
N ALA A 10 46.40 17.61 -2.99
CA ALA A 10 45.70 16.52 -3.67
C ALA A 10 44.45 17.10 -4.34
N ASN A 11 44.53 17.38 -5.63
CA ASN A 11 43.35 17.71 -6.43
C ASN A 11 42.31 16.60 -6.25
N ALA A 12 41.05 16.98 -6.09
CA ALA A 12 39.97 16.01 -5.99
C ALA A 12 39.92 15.13 -7.26
N ASP A 13 39.81 13.82 -7.05
CA ASP A 13 39.58 12.89 -8.16
C ASP A 13 38.14 13.06 -8.65
N ILE A 14 38.01 13.65 -9.84
CA ILE A 14 36.73 13.89 -10.50
C ILE A 14 36.54 13.02 -11.75
N THR A 15 37.26 11.90 -11.83
CA THR A 15 37.02 10.91 -12.90
C THR A 15 35.59 10.39 -12.84
N PRO A 16 34.87 10.30 -13.98
CA PRO A 16 33.56 9.65 -14.01
C PRO A 16 33.66 8.18 -13.58
N ARG A 17 32.66 7.69 -12.84
CA ARG A 17 32.64 6.33 -12.30
C ARG A 17 31.28 5.70 -12.44
N ARG A 18 31.25 4.44 -12.89
CA ARG A 18 30.02 3.66 -12.98
C ARG A 18 29.62 3.16 -11.60
N LEU A 19 28.44 3.55 -11.12
CA LEU A 19 27.89 3.12 -9.83
C LEU A 19 27.02 1.87 -9.95
N SER A 20 26.33 1.71 -11.09
CA SER A 20 25.49 0.55 -11.41
C SER A 20 25.44 0.35 -12.94
N PRO A 21 24.85 -0.75 -13.45
CA PRO A 21 24.67 -0.94 -14.89
C PRO A 21 23.96 0.23 -15.60
N GLN A 22 23.09 0.96 -14.87
CA GLN A 22 22.26 2.03 -15.41
C GLN A 22 22.67 3.42 -14.90
N LEU A 23 23.68 3.52 -14.01
CA LEU A 23 24.05 4.77 -13.34
C LEU A 23 25.55 5.03 -13.43
N VAL A 24 25.91 6.19 -13.97
CA VAL A 24 27.27 6.73 -13.96
C VAL A 24 27.26 8.07 -13.20
N ALA A 25 28.25 8.26 -12.34
CA ALA A 25 28.49 9.52 -11.65
C ALA A 25 29.59 10.31 -12.37
N ALA A 26 29.36 11.61 -12.58
CA ALA A 26 30.37 12.57 -13.00
C ALA A 26 30.65 13.52 -11.82
N PRO A 27 31.73 13.30 -11.05
CA PRO A 27 32.00 14.11 -9.86
C PRO A 27 32.41 15.54 -10.21
N PHE A 28 32.31 16.42 -9.23
CA PHE A 28 32.82 17.79 -9.28
C PHE A 28 33.81 18.02 -8.14
N ASP A 29 34.57 19.10 -8.20
CA ASP A 29 35.53 19.45 -7.17
C ASP A 29 34.81 20.00 -5.91
N PRO A 30 34.85 19.28 -4.77
CA PRO A 30 34.13 19.69 -3.56
C PRO A 30 34.66 21.00 -2.97
N ALA A 31 35.93 21.35 -3.17
CA ALA A 31 36.49 22.61 -2.67
C ALA A 31 35.93 23.81 -3.45
N VAL A 32 35.77 23.66 -4.76
CA VAL A 32 35.12 24.69 -5.61
C VAL A 32 33.65 24.86 -5.21
N GLY A 33 32.92 23.75 -5.04
CA GLY A 33 31.54 23.78 -4.56
C GLY A 33 31.41 24.45 -3.18
N ALA A 34 32.33 24.16 -2.27
CA ALA A 34 32.37 24.80 -0.95
C ALA A 34 32.67 26.30 -1.00
N ALA A 35 33.60 26.74 -1.86
CA ALA A 35 33.88 28.16 -2.03
C ALA A 35 32.66 28.91 -2.58
N LEU A 36 31.95 28.33 -3.55
CA LEU A 36 30.68 28.90 -4.05
C LEU A 36 29.60 28.93 -2.96
N ALA A 37 29.54 27.89 -2.11
CA ALA A 37 28.57 27.80 -1.02
C ALA A 37 28.84 28.79 0.13
N ALA A 38 30.09 29.21 0.29
CA ALA A 38 30.50 30.25 1.23
C ALA A 38 30.15 31.67 0.72
N ALA A 39 29.91 31.86 -0.58
CA ALA A 39 29.51 33.15 -1.13
C ALA A 39 28.03 33.48 -0.85
N GLY A 40 27.73 34.76 -0.65
CA GLY A 40 26.37 35.26 -0.40
C GLY A 40 26.06 35.59 1.05
N ALA A 41 24.77 35.80 1.32
CA ALA A 41 24.26 36.28 2.59
C ALA A 41 24.20 35.19 3.68
N ASN A 42 24.01 33.92 3.28
CA ASN A 42 23.91 32.77 4.17
C ASN A 42 24.98 31.75 3.80
N PRO A 43 26.24 31.95 4.24
CA PRO A 43 27.34 31.08 3.86
C PRO A 43 27.19 29.72 4.55
N ILE A 44 27.39 28.64 3.81
CA ILE A 44 27.28 27.27 4.33
C ILE A 44 28.54 26.46 4.02
N VAL A 45 28.91 25.55 4.93
CA VAL A 45 29.91 24.52 4.65
C VAL A 45 29.16 23.29 4.13
N PRO A 46 29.32 22.90 2.85
CA PRO A 46 28.60 21.77 2.31
C PRO A 46 28.97 20.48 3.03
N THR A 47 27.99 19.59 3.17
CA THR A 47 28.20 18.32 3.85
C THR A 47 29.21 17.44 3.12
N TYR A 48 29.28 17.50 1.79
CA TYR A 48 30.22 16.72 0.97
C TYR A 48 31.69 17.17 1.07
N LEU A 49 31.99 18.27 1.76
CA LEU A 49 33.37 18.72 1.98
C LEU A 49 34.01 17.88 3.09
N ASP A 50 35.29 17.52 2.92
CA ASP A 50 36.06 16.87 3.98
C ASP A 50 36.19 17.81 5.19
N SER A 51 36.02 17.26 6.40
CA SER A 51 36.20 18.01 7.66
C SER A 51 37.59 18.63 7.79
N SER A 52 38.63 18.02 7.23
CA SER A 52 39.99 18.57 7.20
C SER A 52 40.12 19.84 6.35
N LEU A 53 39.20 20.04 5.41
CA LEU A 53 39.11 21.23 4.56
C LEU A 53 38.06 22.24 5.07
N SER A 54 37.45 21.99 6.23
CA SER A 54 36.45 22.90 6.78
C SER A 54 37.11 24.16 7.34
N VAL A 55 36.65 25.32 6.87
CA VAL A 55 37.12 26.64 7.29
C VAL A 55 36.02 27.33 8.11
N HIS A 56 36.41 28.16 9.08
CA HIS A 56 35.48 28.93 9.90
C HIS A 56 34.93 30.16 9.13
N ILE A 57 34.07 29.89 8.15
CA ILE A 57 33.47 30.87 7.23
C ILE A 57 32.66 31.99 7.91
N SER A 58 32.29 31.80 9.18
CA SER A 58 31.52 32.77 9.98
C SER A 58 32.35 33.98 10.42
N HIS A 59 33.68 33.87 10.43
CA HIS A 59 34.57 34.98 10.77
C HIS A 59 34.99 35.81 9.55
N ASP A 60 34.74 35.30 8.35
CA ASP A 60 35.15 35.97 7.12
C ASP A 60 34.17 37.08 6.71
N SER A 61 34.70 38.10 6.04
CA SER A 61 33.87 39.11 5.39
C SER A 61 33.19 38.54 4.14
N ALA A 62 32.05 39.10 3.74
CA ALA A 62 31.40 38.74 2.48
C ALA A 62 32.33 38.93 1.27
N THR A 63 33.17 39.97 1.30
CA THR A 63 34.18 40.22 0.26
C THR A 63 35.24 39.13 0.20
N ALA A 64 35.77 38.68 1.34
CA ALA A 64 36.76 37.61 1.39
C ALA A 64 36.19 36.32 0.78
N ARG A 65 35.00 35.90 1.22
CA ARG A 65 34.33 34.70 0.68
C ARG A 65 34.02 34.81 -0.81
N ARG A 66 33.67 36.01 -1.30
CA ARG A 66 33.51 36.26 -2.75
C ARG A 66 34.83 36.06 -3.48
N GLN A 67 35.94 36.60 -2.97
CA GLN A 67 37.25 36.43 -3.59
C GLN A 67 37.70 34.96 -3.59
N ASP A 68 37.42 34.21 -2.52
CA ASP A 68 37.70 32.77 -2.46
C ASP A 68 36.89 32.00 -3.51
N ALA A 69 35.61 32.33 -3.68
CA ALA A 69 34.75 31.75 -4.71
C ALA A 69 35.27 32.04 -6.13
N LEU A 70 35.69 33.28 -6.39
CA LEU A 70 36.30 33.67 -7.66
C LEU A 70 37.63 32.95 -7.90
N GLY A 71 38.50 32.89 -6.89
CA GLY A 71 39.78 32.19 -6.95
C GLY A 71 39.61 30.70 -7.26
N ALA A 72 38.69 30.04 -6.56
CA ALA A 72 38.39 28.62 -6.78
C ALA A 72 37.81 28.33 -8.18
N LEU A 73 36.96 29.24 -8.70
CA LEU A 73 36.43 29.15 -10.06
C LEU A 73 37.54 29.31 -11.11
N LEU A 74 38.46 30.25 -10.89
CA LEU A 74 39.51 30.58 -11.85
C LEU A 74 40.70 29.61 -11.79
N TRP A 75 40.92 28.92 -10.66
CA TRP A 75 42.10 28.10 -10.40
C TRP A 75 42.51 27.18 -11.55
N ARG A 76 41.58 26.35 -12.06
CA ARG A 76 41.88 25.40 -13.15
C ARG A 76 42.14 26.08 -14.50
N SER A 77 41.58 27.26 -14.72
CA SER A 77 41.84 28.05 -15.94
C SER A 77 43.19 28.76 -15.90
N LEU A 78 43.66 29.13 -14.71
CA LEU A 78 44.92 29.84 -14.49
C LEU A 78 46.12 28.89 -14.26
N TYR A 79 45.87 27.61 -13.99
CA TYR A 79 46.90 26.59 -13.78
C TYR A 79 46.77 25.44 -14.80
N PRO A 80 47.31 25.60 -16.04
CA PRO A 80 47.09 24.67 -17.15
C PRO A 80 47.56 23.24 -16.91
N ASP A 81 48.53 23.06 -16.01
CA ASP A 81 49.12 21.77 -15.65
C ASP A 81 48.26 21.00 -14.61
N ALA A 82 47.21 21.61 -14.05
CA ALA A 82 46.30 20.92 -13.14
C ALA A 82 45.42 19.94 -13.92
N ALA A 83 45.71 18.65 -13.78
CA ALA A 83 44.79 17.59 -14.15
C ALA A 83 43.76 17.33 -13.04
N PRO A 84 42.52 16.95 -13.38
CA PRO A 84 41.90 17.01 -14.73
C PRO A 84 41.48 18.44 -15.13
N ARG A 85 41.47 18.73 -16.44
CA ARG A 85 41.19 20.09 -16.97
C ARG A 85 39.71 20.45 -17.07
N THR A 86 38.83 19.49 -16.85
CA THR A 86 37.38 19.68 -16.87
C THR A 86 36.90 20.12 -15.49
N GLN A 87 35.99 21.09 -15.44
CA GLN A 87 35.41 21.57 -14.18
C GLN A 87 33.90 21.65 -14.32
N ILE A 88 33.19 21.10 -13.34
CA ILE A 88 31.75 21.27 -13.19
C ILE A 88 31.56 22.25 -12.02
N LEU A 89 30.87 23.36 -12.27
CA LEU A 89 30.51 24.32 -11.25
C LEU A 89 29.13 23.95 -10.71
N VAL A 90 29.08 23.51 -9.45
CA VAL A 90 27.83 23.10 -8.78
C VAL A 90 27.61 24.00 -7.57
N PRO A 91 26.90 25.14 -7.73
CA PRO A 91 26.50 25.94 -6.59
C PRO A 91 25.47 25.19 -5.72
N PRO A 92 25.23 25.62 -4.47
CA PRO A 92 24.20 25.04 -3.61
C PRO A 92 22.82 25.07 -4.25
N ALA A 93 21.99 24.06 -3.95
CA ALA A 93 20.60 23.99 -4.41
C ALA A 93 19.77 25.20 -3.95
N THR A 94 20.08 25.73 -2.76
CA THR A 94 19.56 27.00 -2.25
C THR A 94 20.72 27.97 -2.08
N TRP A 95 20.92 28.84 -3.07
CA TRP A 95 22.01 29.79 -3.07
C TRP A 95 21.49 31.21 -2.85
N ASN A 96 21.68 31.74 -1.64
CA ASN A 96 21.27 33.10 -1.29
C ASN A 96 22.37 34.11 -1.64
N LEU A 97 22.59 34.29 -2.94
CA LEU A 97 23.63 35.14 -3.49
C LEU A 97 23.13 36.58 -3.66
N GLN A 98 23.92 37.57 -3.24
CA GLN A 98 23.58 38.97 -3.46
C GLN A 98 23.86 39.38 -4.91
N GLY A 99 23.23 40.46 -5.39
CA GLY A 99 23.39 40.94 -6.77
C GLY A 99 24.85 41.17 -7.17
N ASP A 100 25.63 41.83 -6.30
CA ASP A 100 27.05 42.11 -6.57
C ASP A 100 27.91 40.84 -6.60
N ASP A 101 27.62 39.86 -5.74
CA ASP A 101 28.30 38.57 -5.75
C ASP A 101 28.00 37.82 -7.06
N ALA A 102 26.73 37.78 -7.45
CA ALA A 102 26.26 37.14 -8.68
C ALA A 102 26.90 37.77 -9.92
N GLN A 103 26.90 39.11 -9.99
CA GLN A 103 27.53 39.84 -11.08
C GLN A 103 29.03 39.54 -11.15
N SER A 104 29.72 39.53 -10.01
CA SER A 104 31.17 39.26 -9.97
C SER A 104 31.49 37.85 -10.48
N ILE A 105 30.77 36.84 -10.00
CA ILE A 105 30.98 35.44 -10.39
C ILE A 105 30.68 35.21 -11.87
N LEU A 106 29.54 35.71 -12.36
CA LEU A 106 29.15 35.57 -13.77
C LEU A 106 30.09 36.33 -14.70
N THR A 107 30.55 37.52 -14.28
CA THR A 107 31.53 38.30 -15.05
C THR A 107 32.85 37.55 -15.14
N ALA A 108 33.37 37.02 -14.03
CA ALA A 108 34.61 36.23 -14.04
C ALA A 108 34.51 35.00 -14.95
N LEU A 109 33.40 34.25 -14.88
CA LEU A 109 33.14 33.12 -15.77
C LEU A 109 33.06 33.56 -17.25
N ALA A 110 32.39 34.67 -17.55
CA ALA A 110 32.35 35.20 -18.90
C ALA A 110 33.76 35.60 -19.37
N THR A 111 34.55 36.26 -18.53
CA THR A 111 35.91 36.69 -18.86
C THR A 111 36.81 35.50 -19.18
N THR A 112 36.74 34.38 -18.44
CA THR A 112 37.56 33.21 -18.76
C THR A 112 37.23 32.61 -20.12
N ILE A 113 35.96 32.60 -20.50
CA ILE A 113 35.51 32.12 -21.81
C ILE A 113 35.96 33.09 -22.93
N HIS A 114 35.72 34.39 -22.77
CA HIS A 114 36.08 35.39 -23.78
C HIS A 114 37.60 35.53 -23.97
N ALA A 115 38.38 35.34 -22.91
CA ALA A 115 39.84 35.36 -22.95
C ALA A 115 40.45 34.04 -23.47
N GLY A 116 39.63 33.01 -23.77
CA GLY A 116 40.10 31.71 -24.22
C GLY A 116 40.79 30.86 -23.15
N LEU A 117 40.64 31.22 -21.87
CA LEU A 117 41.16 30.46 -20.73
C LEU A 117 40.30 29.23 -20.41
N ALA A 118 39.02 29.27 -20.79
CA ALA A 118 38.09 28.16 -20.65
C ALA A 118 37.20 28.04 -21.89
N VAL A 119 36.70 26.82 -22.15
CA VAL A 119 35.75 26.55 -23.23
C VAL A 119 34.45 26.01 -22.61
N PRO A 120 33.27 26.57 -22.95
CA PRO A 120 32.01 26.08 -22.41
C PRO A 120 31.74 24.65 -22.90
N ARG A 121 31.34 23.77 -21.98
CA ARG A 121 30.96 22.39 -22.29
C ARG A 121 29.46 22.19 -22.07
N PRO A 122 28.69 21.82 -23.11
CA PRO A 122 27.25 21.61 -22.95
C PRO A 122 26.97 20.34 -22.15
N LEU A 123 25.90 20.36 -21.35
CA LEU A 123 25.52 19.23 -20.48
C LEU A 123 25.33 17.90 -21.25
N PRO A 124 24.71 17.85 -22.45
CA PRO A 124 24.62 16.62 -23.23
C PRO A 124 25.98 15.98 -23.56
N ALA A 125 27.02 16.78 -23.79
CA ALA A 125 28.37 16.25 -24.03
C ALA A 125 28.93 15.60 -22.76
N LEU A 126 28.80 16.27 -21.60
CA LEU A 126 29.19 15.69 -20.31
C LEU A 126 28.47 14.36 -20.03
N ILE A 127 27.17 14.28 -20.32
CA ILE A 127 26.38 13.05 -20.15
C ILE A 127 26.87 11.95 -21.09
N ALA A 128 27.12 12.26 -22.36
CA ALA A 128 27.62 11.30 -23.34
C ALA A 128 29.01 10.77 -22.95
N ASP A 129 29.91 11.65 -22.51
CA ASP A 129 31.26 11.29 -22.08
C ASP A 129 31.22 10.43 -20.81
N ALA A 130 30.38 10.77 -19.83
CA ALA A 130 30.17 9.92 -18.67
C ALA A 130 29.59 8.56 -19.07
N ALA A 131 28.59 8.51 -19.96
CA ALA A 131 27.98 7.26 -20.40
C ALA A 131 28.96 6.32 -21.14
N ALA A 132 29.98 6.88 -21.80
CA ALA A 132 31.03 6.14 -22.49
C ALA A 132 31.98 5.37 -21.54
N HIS A 133 31.94 5.62 -20.23
CA HIS A 133 32.74 4.92 -19.22
C HIS A 133 32.15 3.51 -18.97
N THR A 134 32.76 2.48 -19.54
CA THR A 134 32.26 1.08 -19.51
C THR A 134 32.94 0.19 -18.46
N GLU A 135 33.67 0.77 -17.52
CA GLU A 135 34.33 0.03 -16.44
C GLU A 135 33.29 -0.73 -15.58
N PRO A 136 33.70 -1.82 -14.91
CA PRO A 136 32.82 -2.54 -14.01
C PRO A 136 32.18 -1.62 -12.97
N PRO A 137 30.88 -1.79 -12.64
CA PRO A 137 30.24 -1.00 -11.60
C PRO A 137 31.02 -1.08 -10.29
N GLN A 138 31.41 0.09 -9.78
CA GLN A 138 32.01 0.27 -8.48
C GLN A 138 31.00 1.02 -7.61
N PRO A 139 30.19 0.30 -6.80
CA PRO A 139 29.27 0.95 -5.88
C PRO A 139 30.03 1.92 -4.99
N LEU A 140 29.36 3.00 -4.57
CA LEU A 140 29.89 3.84 -3.48
C LEU A 140 30.09 2.91 -2.28
N GLY A 141 31.35 2.64 -1.93
CA GLY A 141 31.71 1.71 -0.87
C GLY A 141 31.11 2.14 0.47
N THR A 142 30.86 1.17 1.35
CA THR A 142 30.61 1.37 2.79
C THR A 142 31.80 2.02 3.50
N GLU A 143 32.94 2.16 2.84
CA GLU A 143 33.96 3.16 3.16
C GLU A 143 33.41 4.56 2.83
N ALA A 144 32.44 4.99 3.63
CA ALA A 144 31.95 6.34 3.61
C ALA A 144 33.16 7.26 3.74
N ASN A 145 33.46 8.03 2.70
CA ASN A 145 34.25 9.23 2.90
C ASN A 145 33.60 9.97 4.09
N PRO A 146 34.30 10.23 5.20
CA PRO A 146 33.70 10.90 6.36
C PRO A 146 33.03 12.22 5.98
N ALA A 147 33.46 12.84 4.87
CA ALA A 147 32.75 13.93 4.21
C ALA A 147 31.30 13.54 3.83
N THR A 148 31.07 12.48 3.07
CA THR A 148 29.72 12.09 2.61
C THR A 148 28.81 11.60 3.74
N ALA A 149 29.37 11.14 4.87
CA ALA A 149 28.61 10.75 6.05
C ALA A 149 27.77 11.89 6.63
N ARG A 150 28.29 13.13 6.64
CA ARG A 150 27.54 14.32 7.10
C ARG A 150 26.34 14.65 6.23
N GLY A 151 26.39 14.23 4.97
CA GLY A 151 25.35 14.47 3.96
C GLY A 151 24.35 13.33 3.81
N ARG A 152 24.42 12.28 4.66
CA ARG A 152 23.58 11.08 4.55
C ARG A 152 22.34 11.15 5.45
N PHE A 153 21.21 10.66 4.94
CA PHE A 153 20.03 10.45 5.78
C PHE A 153 20.25 9.22 6.66
N GLY A 154 19.65 9.21 7.85
CA GLY A 154 19.72 8.05 8.73
C GLY A 154 19.24 6.78 8.04
N ASP A 155 19.83 5.64 8.41
CA ASP A 155 19.43 4.32 7.88
C ASP A 155 17.96 4.03 8.20
N ASP A 156 17.45 4.50 9.34
CA ASP A 156 16.05 4.47 9.73
C ASP A 156 15.14 5.22 8.76
N ILE A 157 15.52 6.42 8.32
CA ILE A 157 14.77 7.22 7.34
C ILE A 157 14.73 6.51 5.99
N THR A 158 15.88 6.02 5.53
CA THR A 158 15.94 5.32 4.24
C THR A 158 15.17 3.99 4.25
N ALA A 159 15.22 3.24 5.37
CA ALA A 159 14.43 2.04 5.57
C ALA A 159 12.92 2.34 5.65
N GLN A 160 12.53 3.42 6.32
CA GLN A 160 11.13 3.87 6.39
C GLN A 160 10.58 4.19 5.00
N ILE A 161 11.34 4.92 4.18
CA ILE A 161 10.97 5.22 2.79
C ILE A 161 10.86 3.92 1.99
N ALA A 162 11.84 3.02 2.07
CA ALA A 162 11.78 1.75 1.33
C ALA A 162 10.51 0.95 1.69
N GLY A 163 10.16 0.90 2.98
CA GLY A 163 8.92 0.28 3.46
C GLY A 163 7.65 0.96 2.94
N GLN A 164 7.57 2.29 3.03
CA GLN A 164 6.41 3.06 2.58
C GLN A 164 6.24 3.01 1.06
N VAL A 165 7.32 3.12 0.29
CA VAL A 165 7.34 2.93 -1.16
C VAL A 165 6.80 1.56 -1.52
N GLY A 166 7.27 0.50 -0.86
CA GLY A 166 6.76 -0.86 -1.09
C GLY A 166 5.26 -1.00 -0.83
N ARG A 167 4.77 -0.45 0.28
CA ARG A 167 3.33 -0.46 0.62
C ARG A 167 2.49 0.33 -0.40
N LEU A 168 2.93 1.54 -0.75
CA LEU A 168 2.23 2.41 -1.68
C LEU A 168 2.18 1.80 -3.10
N TRP A 169 3.26 1.15 -3.55
CA TRP A 169 3.28 0.47 -4.84
C TRP A 169 2.28 -0.68 -4.90
N LYS A 170 2.22 -1.51 -3.86
CA LYS A 170 1.25 -2.60 -3.80
C LYS A 170 -0.19 -2.06 -3.77
N LEU A 171 -0.44 -0.91 -3.13
CA LEU A 171 -1.76 -0.26 -3.17
C LEU A 171 -2.05 0.21 -4.59
N THR A 172 -1.12 0.96 -5.18
CA THR A 172 -1.21 1.52 -6.53
C THR A 172 -1.47 0.43 -7.59
N ALA A 173 -0.87 -0.75 -7.42
CA ALA A 173 -1.12 -1.90 -8.30
C ALA A 173 -2.56 -2.44 -8.23
N ALA A 174 -3.23 -2.29 -7.10
CA ALA A 174 -4.63 -2.66 -6.94
C ALA A 174 -5.60 -1.62 -7.51
N LEU A 175 -5.20 -0.35 -7.58
CA LEU A 175 -6.03 0.74 -8.13
C LEU A 175 -6.18 0.60 -9.65
N THR A 176 -7.33 1.04 -10.17
CA THR A 176 -7.62 1.10 -11.61
C THR A 176 -7.87 2.55 -12.05
N THR A 177 -8.44 2.75 -13.24
CA THR A 177 -8.74 4.07 -13.79
C THR A 177 -10.21 4.39 -13.54
N ASP A 178 -10.49 5.59 -13.04
CA ASP A 178 -11.86 6.09 -13.00
C ASP A 178 -12.28 6.57 -14.39
N ASP A 179 -13.19 5.84 -15.06
CA ASP A 179 -13.68 6.19 -16.39
C ASP A 179 -14.43 7.54 -16.45
N ARG A 180 -14.93 8.05 -15.32
CA ARG A 180 -15.64 9.34 -15.28
C ARG A 180 -14.69 10.54 -15.31
N THR A 181 -13.51 10.41 -14.70
CA THR A 181 -12.56 11.51 -14.51
C THR A 181 -11.26 11.31 -15.31
N GLY A 182 -10.98 10.09 -15.77
CA GLY A 182 -9.70 9.69 -16.35
C GLY A 182 -8.57 9.56 -15.33
N LEU A 183 -8.86 9.69 -14.03
CA LEU A 183 -7.86 9.64 -12.97
C LEU A 183 -7.38 8.20 -12.79
N THR A 184 -6.09 7.98 -13.03
CA THR A 184 -5.45 6.67 -12.84
C THR A 184 -4.96 6.49 -11.40
N GLY A 185 -4.89 5.24 -10.94
CA GLY A 185 -4.27 4.91 -9.65
C GLY A 185 -2.86 5.47 -9.47
N VAL A 186 -2.03 5.48 -10.53
CA VAL A 186 -0.66 6.04 -10.50
C VAL A 186 -0.66 7.55 -10.31
N GLN A 187 -1.59 8.27 -10.94
CA GLN A 187 -1.74 9.72 -10.75
C GLN A 187 -2.29 10.02 -9.36
N TYR A 188 -3.25 9.22 -8.88
CA TYR A 188 -3.84 9.39 -7.54
C TYR A 188 -2.80 9.25 -6.43
N THR A 189 -1.86 8.31 -6.55
CA THR A 189 -0.79 8.10 -5.54
C THR A 189 0.49 8.89 -5.80
N ALA A 190 0.58 9.64 -6.90
CA ALA A 190 1.77 10.43 -7.25
C ALA A 190 2.20 11.43 -6.16
N PRO A 191 1.29 12.21 -5.53
CA PRO A 191 1.69 13.18 -4.51
C PRO A 191 2.43 12.54 -3.33
N LEU A 192 2.03 11.34 -2.90
CA LEU A 192 2.71 10.63 -1.81
C LEU A 192 4.12 10.19 -2.18
N ARG A 193 4.36 9.79 -3.44
CA ARG A 193 5.70 9.46 -3.94
C ARG A 193 6.59 10.69 -3.99
N GLU A 194 6.04 11.80 -4.48
CA GLU A 194 6.73 13.09 -4.55
C GLU A 194 7.03 13.65 -3.16
N ASP A 195 6.13 13.47 -2.19
CA ASP A 195 6.34 13.89 -0.81
C ASP A 195 7.42 13.07 -0.10
N MET A 196 7.54 11.76 -0.38
CA MET A 196 8.68 10.97 0.09
C MET A 196 10.01 11.48 -0.46
N LEU A 197 10.05 11.88 -1.74
CA LEU A 197 11.26 12.50 -2.32
C LEU A 197 11.53 13.89 -1.72
N ARG A 198 10.49 14.68 -1.49
CA ARG A 198 10.57 16.00 -0.85
C ARG A 198 11.01 15.91 0.62
N ALA A 199 10.73 14.79 1.29
CA ALA A 199 11.24 14.52 2.64
C ALA A 199 12.77 14.36 2.64
N LEU A 200 13.37 13.93 1.54
CA LEU A 200 14.83 13.78 1.36
C LEU A 200 15.55 15.05 0.89
N SER A 201 14.99 16.23 1.19
CA SER A 201 15.58 17.48 0.74
C SER A 201 16.95 17.77 1.37
N GLN A 202 17.93 18.06 0.53
CA GLN A 202 19.28 18.49 0.94
C GLN A 202 19.39 20.00 1.18
N SER A 203 18.31 20.78 0.97
CA SER A 203 18.29 22.21 1.29
C SER A 203 18.09 22.47 2.79
N VAL A 204 17.72 21.44 3.55
CA VAL A 204 17.54 21.51 4.99
C VAL A 204 18.90 21.29 5.68
N PRO A 205 19.26 22.08 6.71
CA PRO A 205 20.52 21.90 7.42
C PRO A 205 20.71 20.47 7.95
N PRO A 206 21.95 19.93 7.93
CA PRO A 206 22.24 18.55 8.31
C PRO A 206 21.75 18.18 9.71
N ASP A 207 21.84 19.10 10.67
CA ASP A 207 21.48 18.84 12.07
C ASP A 207 19.98 18.64 12.29
N THR A 208 19.14 19.16 11.40
CA THR A 208 17.66 19.15 11.55
C THR A 208 16.95 18.27 10.53
N ARG A 209 17.60 17.95 9.41
CA ARG A 209 16.95 17.29 8.28
C ARG A 209 16.38 15.91 8.59
N ASN A 210 17.04 15.11 9.44
CA ASN A 210 16.53 13.77 9.78
C ASN A 210 15.22 13.88 10.57
N GLY A 211 15.15 14.78 11.55
CA GLY A 211 13.92 15.02 12.31
C GLY A 211 12.78 15.55 11.42
N LEU A 212 13.09 16.47 10.50
CA LEU A 212 12.07 16.98 9.56
C LEU A 212 11.63 15.92 8.54
N ALA A 213 12.56 15.10 8.05
CA ALA A 213 12.24 13.97 7.18
C ALA A 213 11.32 12.98 7.90
N GLN A 214 11.63 12.63 9.15
CA GLN A 214 10.81 11.74 9.97
C GLN A 214 9.39 12.30 10.15
N GLN A 215 9.25 13.58 10.47
CA GLN A 215 7.93 14.22 10.62
C GLN A 215 7.12 14.16 9.31
N ARG A 216 7.74 14.45 8.16
CA ARG A 216 7.09 14.39 6.85
C ARG A 216 6.69 12.96 6.49
N LEU A 217 7.57 11.99 6.72
CA LEU A 217 7.30 10.57 6.46
C LEU A 217 6.24 10.02 7.41
N ALA A 218 6.09 10.54 8.62
CA ALA A 218 4.99 10.17 9.51
C ALA A 218 3.63 10.57 8.89
N VAL A 219 3.53 11.78 8.34
CA VAL A 219 2.32 12.23 7.62
C VAL A 219 2.04 11.33 6.42
N VAL A 220 3.04 11.07 5.58
CA VAL A 220 2.89 10.16 4.42
C VAL A 220 2.44 8.76 4.87
N GLY A 221 3.05 8.23 5.93
CA GLY A 221 2.71 6.93 6.48
C GLY A 221 1.27 6.84 6.98
N ASN A 222 0.81 7.89 7.65
CA ASN A 222 -0.59 8.01 8.10
C ASN A 222 -1.53 8.07 6.90
N THR A 223 -1.25 8.90 5.89
CA THR A 223 -2.09 8.96 4.67
C THR A 223 -2.13 7.62 3.93
N ILE A 224 -1.01 6.88 3.88
CA ILE A 224 -1.00 5.53 3.33
C ILE A 224 -1.91 4.61 4.15
N ASN A 225 -1.81 4.64 5.49
CA ASN A 225 -2.70 3.85 6.35
C ASN A 225 -4.17 4.23 6.15
N ASP A 226 -4.48 5.51 6.02
CA ASP A 226 -5.83 6.01 5.77
C ASP A 226 -6.36 5.49 4.43
N PHE A 227 -5.52 5.40 3.38
CA PHE A 227 -5.92 4.82 2.10
C PHE A 227 -6.24 3.32 2.22
N PHE A 228 -5.43 2.56 2.97
CA PHE A 228 -5.75 1.16 3.27
C PHE A 228 -7.04 1.03 4.11
N GLY A 229 -7.26 1.96 5.03
CA GLY A 229 -8.43 2.02 5.91
C GLY A 229 -9.70 2.59 5.26
N ALA A 230 -9.59 3.28 4.13
CA ALA A 230 -10.72 3.86 3.39
C ALA A 230 -11.52 2.82 2.61
N VAL A 231 -10.97 1.62 2.42
CA VAL A 231 -11.60 0.53 1.69
C VAL A 231 -12.05 -0.53 2.69
N THR A 232 -13.35 -0.57 2.98
CA THR A 232 -13.90 -1.31 4.12
C THR A 232 -15.10 -2.16 3.74
N ILE A 233 -15.38 -3.18 4.55
CA ILE A 233 -16.67 -3.89 4.53
C ILE A 233 -17.62 -3.12 5.45
N VAL A 234 -18.80 -2.77 4.94
CA VAL A 234 -19.85 -2.12 5.74
C VAL A 234 -20.45 -3.16 6.68
N ASN A 235 -20.39 -2.89 7.99
CA ASN A 235 -20.95 -3.79 8.99
C ASN A 235 -22.49 -3.72 8.96
N PRO A 236 -23.21 -4.83 8.68
CA PRO A 236 -24.67 -4.85 8.65
C PRO A 236 -25.32 -4.75 10.05
N GLY A 237 -24.55 -4.71 11.13
CA GLY A 237 -25.01 -4.38 12.49
C GLY A 237 -25.87 -5.44 13.19
N GLY A 238 -26.19 -6.56 12.54
CA GLY A 238 -27.09 -7.58 13.07
C GLY A 238 -26.74 -9.02 12.66
N SER A 239 -27.42 -9.98 13.28
CA SER A 239 -27.32 -11.39 12.91
C SER A 239 -28.10 -11.70 11.65
N TYR A 240 -27.50 -12.43 10.72
CA TYR A 240 -28.18 -12.85 9.49
C TYR A 240 -28.69 -14.30 9.62
N THR A 241 -29.97 -14.51 9.34
CA THR A 241 -30.57 -15.85 9.37
C THR A 241 -30.66 -16.42 7.95
N LEU A 242 -30.01 -17.55 7.72
CA LEU A 242 -30.07 -18.30 6.48
C LEU A 242 -31.35 -19.13 6.45
N ALA A 243 -32.20 -18.84 5.46
CA ALA A 243 -33.46 -19.56 5.26
C ALA A 243 -33.26 -20.94 4.65
N THR A 244 -32.20 -21.13 3.86
CA THR A 244 -31.92 -22.36 3.12
C THR A 244 -30.41 -22.67 3.13
N GLU A 245 -30.06 -23.91 2.79
CA GLU A 245 -28.66 -24.38 2.68
C GLU A 245 -27.80 -23.53 1.72
N HIS A 246 -28.42 -22.84 0.76
CA HIS A 246 -27.76 -22.09 -0.32
C HIS A 246 -28.10 -20.58 -0.31
N SER A 247 -28.46 -20.03 0.85
CA SER A 247 -28.87 -18.62 0.94
C SER A 247 -27.65 -17.69 0.80
N PRO A 248 -27.64 -16.73 -0.14
CA PRO A 248 -26.48 -15.86 -0.33
C PRO A 248 -26.29 -14.91 0.86
N LEU A 249 -25.04 -14.64 1.20
CA LEU A 249 -24.66 -13.68 2.24
C LEU A 249 -24.62 -12.26 1.63
N PRO A 250 -25.53 -11.35 2.03
CA PRO A 250 -25.48 -9.97 1.60
C PRO A 250 -24.35 -9.25 2.34
N LEU A 251 -23.45 -8.62 1.57
CA LEU A 251 -22.40 -7.74 2.05
C LEU A 251 -22.50 -6.41 1.32
N ALA A 252 -21.97 -5.35 1.91
CA ALA A 252 -21.75 -4.10 1.20
C ALA A 252 -20.29 -3.72 1.39
N LEU A 253 -19.63 -3.38 0.29
CA LEU A 253 -18.28 -2.87 0.29
C LEU A 253 -18.32 -1.36 0.14
N HIS A 254 -17.40 -0.67 0.79
CA HIS A 254 -17.22 0.77 0.69
C HIS A 254 -15.80 1.09 0.24
N ASN A 255 -15.67 1.94 -0.77
CA ASN A 255 -14.41 2.52 -1.20
C ASN A 255 -14.48 4.04 -1.03
N GLY A 256 -13.79 4.54 -0.01
CA GLY A 256 -13.63 5.97 0.25
C GLY A 256 -12.54 6.65 -0.60
N LEU A 257 -11.85 5.92 -1.48
CA LEU A 257 -10.88 6.50 -2.41
C LEU A 257 -11.58 7.17 -3.59
N ALA A 258 -10.90 8.13 -4.22
CA ALA A 258 -11.42 8.80 -5.41
C ALA A 258 -11.29 7.99 -6.72
N VAL A 259 -10.64 6.81 -6.65
CA VAL A 259 -10.42 5.92 -7.81
C VAL A 259 -10.91 4.50 -7.48
N PRO A 260 -11.29 3.70 -8.49
CA PRO A 260 -11.67 2.32 -8.24
C PRO A 260 -10.48 1.47 -7.82
N ILE A 261 -10.76 0.39 -7.10
CA ILE A 261 -9.76 -0.54 -6.57
C ILE A 261 -10.21 -1.98 -6.79
N ARG A 262 -9.28 -2.83 -7.25
CA ARG A 262 -9.49 -4.28 -7.32
C ARG A 262 -9.29 -4.88 -5.94
N VAL A 263 -10.26 -5.69 -5.52
CA VAL A 263 -10.29 -6.34 -4.22
C VAL A 263 -10.68 -7.81 -4.35
N LYS A 264 -10.33 -8.59 -3.33
CA LYS A 264 -10.73 -9.97 -3.12
C LYS A 264 -11.31 -10.09 -1.73
N LEU A 265 -12.42 -10.81 -1.63
CA LEU A 265 -13.02 -11.14 -0.36
C LEU A 265 -12.37 -12.39 0.21
N GLN A 266 -11.87 -12.32 1.44
CA GLN A 266 -11.47 -13.50 2.18
C GLN A 266 -12.50 -13.75 3.28
N VAL A 267 -13.13 -14.92 3.26
CA VAL A 267 -14.07 -15.36 4.29
C VAL A 267 -13.45 -16.56 4.99
N ASP A 268 -13.18 -16.43 6.28
CA ASP A 268 -12.68 -17.53 7.09
C ASP A 268 -13.87 -18.37 7.55
N ALA A 269 -14.17 -19.42 6.78
CA ALA A 269 -15.34 -20.27 6.95
C ALA A 269 -15.13 -21.36 8.01
N PRO A 270 -16.09 -21.55 8.94
CA PRO A 270 -16.07 -22.62 9.93
C PRO A 270 -16.33 -24.01 9.31
N PRO A 271 -16.02 -25.11 10.02
CA PRO A 271 -16.35 -26.46 9.55
C PRO A 271 -17.85 -26.61 9.23
N GLY A 272 -18.16 -27.12 8.04
CA GLY A 272 -19.55 -27.27 7.56
C GLY A 272 -20.11 -26.06 6.82
N MET A 273 -19.30 -25.02 6.57
CA MET A 273 -19.61 -23.89 5.68
C MET A 273 -18.65 -23.88 4.49
N THR A 274 -19.18 -23.78 3.28
CA THR A 274 -18.40 -23.55 2.06
C THR A 274 -18.78 -22.18 1.51
N VAL A 275 -17.77 -21.36 1.17
CA VAL A 275 -17.99 -20.03 0.56
C VAL A 275 -17.45 -20.08 -0.85
N THR A 276 -18.27 -19.69 -1.83
CA THR A 276 -17.82 -19.59 -3.22
C THR A 276 -16.93 -18.37 -3.38
N ASP A 277 -15.73 -18.55 -3.95
CA ASP A 277 -14.84 -17.44 -4.29
C ASP A 277 -15.48 -16.60 -5.41
N VAL A 278 -15.77 -15.35 -5.10
CA VAL A 278 -16.31 -14.35 -6.03
C VAL A 278 -15.24 -13.79 -6.98
N GLY A 279 -13.97 -14.15 -6.76
CA GLY A 279 -12.85 -13.72 -7.58
C GLY A 279 -12.44 -12.27 -7.31
N GLN A 280 -11.86 -11.64 -8.31
CA GLN A 280 -11.49 -10.22 -8.24
C GLN A 280 -12.69 -9.35 -8.53
N ILE A 281 -12.99 -8.42 -7.64
CA ILE A 281 -14.06 -7.44 -7.78
C ILE A 281 -13.42 -6.07 -7.97
N GLU A 282 -13.86 -5.36 -8.99
CA GLU A 282 -13.55 -3.94 -9.12
C GLU A 282 -14.55 -3.12 -8.32
N LEU A 283 -14.05 -2.41 -7.31
CA LEU A 283 -14.85 -1.64 -6.38
C LEU A 283 -14.78 -0.15 -6.77
N PRO A 284 -15.85 0.42 -7.36
CA PRO A 284 -15.89 1.85 -7.69
C PRO A 284 -15.90 2.72 -6.42
N PRO A 285 -15.57 4.02 -6.53
CA PRO A 285 -15.77 4.97 -5.44
C PRO A 285 -17.21 4.93 -4.91
N GLY A 286 -17.38 4.90 -3.59
CA GLY A 286 -18.70 4.82 -2.95
C GLY A 286 -19.04 3.43 -2.42
N TYR A 287 -20.26 2.95 -2.65
CA TYR A 287 -20.78 1.69 -2.11
C TYR A 287 -21.10 0.69 -3.21
N LEU A 288 -20.77 -0.58 -2.96
CA LEU A 288 -21.11 -1.70 -3.83
C LEU A 288 -21.77 -2.83 -3.02
N PRO A 289 -23.09 -3.06 -3.16
CA PRO A 289 -23.72 -4.24 -2.57
C PRO A 289 -23.26 -5.50 -3.31
N LEU A 290 -22.91 -6.53 -2.55
CA LEU A 290 -22.42 -7.82 -3.02
C LEU A 290 -23.24 -8.96 -2.40
N ARG A 291 -23.49 -10.01 -3.16
CA ARG A 291 -24.13 -11.24 -2.67
C ARG A 291 -23.16 -12.39 -2.84
N VAL A 292 -22.65 -12.92 -1.74
CA VAL A 292 -21.67 -14.00 -1.75
C VAL A 292 -22.42 -15.33 -1.66
N PRO A 293 -22.30 -16.22 -2.66
CA PRO A 293 -22.88 -17.55 -2.57
C PRO A 293 -22.19 -18.36 -1.48
N ILE A 294 -22.99 -18.97 -0.60
CA ILE A 294 -22.51 -19.83 0.49
C ILE A 294 -23.34 -21.10 0.56
N GLU A 295 -22.73 -22.16 1.05
CA GLU A 295 -23.36 -23.43 1.38
C GLU A 295 -23.15 -23.73 2.86
N VAL A 296 -24.24 -24.04 3.58
CA VAL A 296 -24.18 -24.33 5.03
C VAL A 296 -24.82 -25.67 5.36
N ASN A 297 -24.13 -26.44 6.22
CA ASN A 297 -24.53 -27.78 6.65
C ASN A 297 -24.61 -27.90 8.19
N PHE A 298 -25.07 -26.85 8.88
CA PHE A 298 -25.25 -26.82 10.33
C PHE A 298 -26.50 -26.04 10.75
N THR A 299 -26.97 -26.23 11.99
CA THR A 299 -28.21 -25.62 12.54
C THR A 299 -27.97 -24.62 13.68
N GLN A 300 -26.71 -24.28 13.95
CA GLN A 300 -26.31 -23.41 15.05
C GLN A 300 -25.92 -22.00 14.59
N ARG A 301 -25.80 -21.08 15.55
CA ARG A 301 -25.23 -19.75 15.30
C ARG A 301 -23.71 -19.86 15.21
N VAL A 302 -23.12 -19.34 14.15
CA VAL A 302 -21.67 -19.33 13.96
C VAL A 302 -21.20 -17.92 13.60
N ALA A 303 -20.03 -17.53 14.11
CA ALA A 303 -19.38 -16.30 13.71
C ALA A 303 -18.44 -16.58 12.53
N ILE A 304 -18.51 -15.75 11.49
CA ILE A 304 -17.59 -15.76 10.36
C ILE A 304 -16.80 -14.46 10.36
N ASP A 305 -15.50 -14.56 10.13
CA ASP A 305 -14.64 -13.39 10.00
C ASP A 305 -14.43 -13.13 8.49
N VAL A 306 -14.77 -11.91 8.05
CA VAL A 306 -14.69 -11.49 6.66
C VAL A 306 -13.66 -10.36 6.56
N ALA A 307 -12.63 -10.58 5.77
CA ALA A 307 -11.58 -9.62 5.50
C ALA A 307 -11.57 -9.23 4.01
N LEU A 308 -11.15 -8.01 3.73
CA LEU A 308 -10.96 -7.53 2.37
C LEU A 308 -9.47 -7.47 2.06
N LYS A 309 -9.06 -7.93 0.87
CA LYS A 309 -7.67 -7.94 0.45
C LYS A 309 -7.48 -7.40 -0.96
N THR A 310 -6.30 -6.87 -1.27
CA THR A 310 -5.89 -6.63 -2.66
C THR A 310 -5.63 -7.97 -3.38
N PRO A 311 -5.57 -7.99 -4.73
CA PRO A 311 -5.19 -9.19 -5.49
C PRO A 311 -3.86 -9.80 -5.06
N ASP A 312 -2.92 -8.95 -4.61
CA ASP A 312 -1.59 -9.32 -4.09
C ASP A 312 -1.59 -9.71 -2.60
N GLY A 313 -2.76 -9.77 -1.96
CA GLY A 313 -2.95 -10.33 -0.61
C GLY A 313 -2.80 -9.35 0.55
N MET A 314 -2.68 -8.03 0.29
CA MET A 314 -2.64 -7.04 1.38
C MET A 314 -4.03 -6.81 1.95
N ALA A 315 -4.15 -6.75 3.29
CA ALA A 315 -5.40 -6.42 3.96
C ALA A 315 -5.82 -4.97 3.68
N LEU A 316 -7.13 -4.77 3.52
CA LEU A 316 -7.82 -3.51 3.34
C LEU A 316 -8.87 -3.37 4.45
N GLY A 317 -8.88 -2.22 5.11
CA GLY A 317 -9.77 -1.94 6.23
C GLY A 317 -9.63 -2.93 7.39
N GLU A 318 -10.60 -2.85 8.31
CA GLU A 318 -10.73 -3.78 9.42
C GLU A 318 -11.61 -4.98 9.03
N PRO A 319 -11.28 -6.20 9.48
CA PRO A 319 -12.12 -7.36 9.26
C PRO A 319 -13.45 -7.22 10.02
N VAL A 320 -14.52 -7.71 9.42
CA VAL A 320 -15.86 -7.68 10.01
C VAL A 320 -16.26 -9.08 10.44
N ARG A 321 -16.72 -9.19 11.69
CA ARG A 321 -17.26 -10.43 12.25
C ARG A 321 -18.78 -10.46 12.10
N LEU A 322 -19.29 -11.45 11.37
CA LEU A 322 -20.71 -11.61 11.12
C LEU A 322 -21.22 -12.83 11.87
N SER A 323 -22.32 -12.67 12.61
CA SER A 323 -23.02 -13.80 13.21
C SER A 323 -24.09 -14.32 12.25
N VAL A 324 -23.92 -15.55 11.78
CA VAL A 324 -24.83 -16.21 10.87
C VAL A 324 -25.57 -17.32 11.63
N HIS A 325 -26.89 -17.35 11.49
CA HIS A 325 -27.73 -18.40 12.06
C HIS A 325 -28.31 -19.23 10.91
N SER A 326 -28.11 -20.55 10.94
CA SER A 326 -28.65 -21.45 9.93
C SER A 326 -29.77 -22.31 10.52
N ASN A 327 -30.89 -22.41 9.80
CA ASN A 327 -31.99 -23.33 10.11
C ASN A 327 -32.06 -24.51 9.12
N ALA A 328 -30.94 -24.86 8.50
CA ALA A 328 -30.88 -25.95 7.53
C ALA A 328 -31.18 -27.32 8.17
N TYR A 329 -32.41 -27.80 8.00
CA TYR A 329 -32.81 -29.17 8.32
C TYR A 329 -32.12 -30.13 7.34
N GLY A 330 -30.99 -30.68 7.77
CA GLY A 330 -30.13 -31.49 6.90
C GLY A 330 -30.77 -32.81 6.42
N LYS A 331 -30.09 -33.42 5.44
CA LYS A 331 -30.37 -34.73 4.81
C LYS A 331 -30.73 -35.86 5.78
N VAL A 332 -30.40 -35.75 7.06
CA VAL A 332 -30.76 -36.72 8.11
C VAL A 332 -32.27 -36.84 8.28
N LEU A 333 -33.02 -35.75 8.34
CA LEU A 333 -34.48 -35.83 8.48
C LEU A 333 -35.10 -36.49 7.25
N PHE A 334 -34.59 -36.12 6.07
CA PHE A 334 -34.97 -36.75 4.80
C PHE A 334 -34.69 -38.26 4.81
N ALA A 335 -33.50 -38.68 5.24
CA ALA A 335 -33.12 -40.09 5.37
C ALA A 335 -34.01 -40.85 6.37
N ILE A 336 -34.37 -40.23 7.50
CA ILE A 336 -35.30 -40.78 8.49
C ILE A 336 -36.70 -40.95 7.87
N THR A 337 -37.21 -39.94 7.16
CA THR A 337 -38.50 -40.06 6.49
C THR A 337 -38.49 -41.11 5.38
N LEU A 338 -37.40 -41.22 4.63
CA LEU A 338 -37.26 -42.21 3.56
C LEU A 338 -37.15 -43.63 4.12
N THR A 339 -36.42 -43.83 5.21
CA THR A 339 -36.36 -45.12 5.91
C THR A 339 -37.70 -45.50 6.53
N ALA A 340 -38.39 -44.56 7.19
CA ALA A 340 -39.74 -44.79 7.71
C ALA A 340 -40.72 -45.16 6.58
N ALA A 341 -40.66 -44.46 5.44
CA ALA A 341 -41.47 -44.78 4.26
C ALA A 341 -41.14 -46.15 3.68
N ALA A 342 -39.85 -46.50 3.56
CA ALA A 342 -39.42 -47.82 3.09
C ALA A 342 -39.91 -48.95 4.01
N VAL A 343 -39.79 -48.76 5.34
CA VAL A 343 -40.31 -49.72 6.34
C VAL A 343 -41.83 -49.88 6.20
N LEU A 344 -42.57 -48.77 6.04
CA LEU A 344 -44.02 -48.81 5.82
C LEU A 344 -44.40 -49.56 4.54
N VAL A 345 -43.70 -49.30 3.43
CA VAL A 345 -43.93 -50.01 2.16
C VAL A 345 -43.63 -51.50 2.31
N THR A 346 -42.55 -51.85 3.01
CA THR A 346 -42.17 -53.25 3.26
C THR A 346 -43.22 -53.96 4.12
N LEU A 347 -43.70 -53.31 5.19
CA LEU A 347 -44.76 -53.85 6.05
C LEU A 347 -46.10 -53.97 5.33
N ALA A 348 -46.49 -52.97 4.54
CA ALA A 348 -47.71 -52.99 3.73
C ALA A 348 -47.65 -54.07 2.64
N GLY A 349 -46.50 -54.23 1.98
CA GLY A 349 -46.25 -55.29 1.01
C GLY A 349 -46.33 -56.68 1.65
N ARG A 350 -45.71 -56.87 2.82
CA ARG A 350 -45.80 -58.10 3.60
C ARG A 350 -47.24 -58.41 4.02
N ARG A 351 -48.01 -57.40 4.45
CA ARG A 351 -49.43 -57.54 4.83
C ARG A 351 -50.30 -57.96 3.64
N LEU A 352 -50.11 -57.33 2.48
CA LEU A 352 -50.87 -57.67 1.27
C LEU A 352 -50.51 -59.07 0.74
N TRP A 353 -49.24 -59.47 0.89
CA TRP A 353 -48.77 -60.81 0.52
C TRP A 353 -49.35 -61.92 1.41
N HIS A 354 -49.46 -61.69 2.72
CA HIS A 354 -50.17 -62.60 3.63
C HIS A 354 -51.67 -62.71 3.29
N ARG A 355 -52.29 -61.61 2.85
CA ARG A 355 -53.70 -61.60 2.40
C ARG A 355 -53.95 -62.45 1.14
N PHE A 356 -53.00 -62.50 0.21
CA PHE A 356 -53.11 -63.34 -1.00
C PHE A 356 -52.74 -64.81 -0.77
N ARG A 357 -52.05 -65.16 0.34
CA ARG A 357 -51.66 -66.54 0.69
C ARG A 357 -52.52 -67.21 1.77
N GLY A 358 -53.57 -66.55 2.26
CA GLY A 358 -54.61 -67.19 3.09
C GLY A 358 -54.15 -67.63 4.49
N GLN A 359 -53.31 -66.85 5.17
CA GLN A 359 -52.97 -67.07 6.59
C GLN A 359 -53.36 -65.86 7.45
N PRO A 360 -54.07 -66.04 8.59
CA PRO A 360 -54.46 -64.93 9.47
C PRO A 360 -53.25 -64.35 10.21
N ASP A 361 -53.20 -63.02 10.32
CA ASP A 361 -52.16 -62.30 11.06
C ASP A 361 -52.46 -62.30 12.57
N ARG A 362 -51.41 -62.41 13.41
CA ARG A 362 -51.54 -62.57 14.87
C ARG A 362 -51.95 -61.28 15.60
N ALA A 363 -51.97 -60.14 14.89
CA ALA A 363 -52.31 -58.83 15.44
C ALA A 363 -53.82 -58.59 15.64
N ASP A 364 -54.68 -59.48 15.12
CA ASP A 364 -56.15 -59.37 15.22
C ASP A 364 -56.75 -60.22 16.36
N LEU A 365 -55.93 -60.88 17.20
CA LEU A 365 -56.41 -61.81 18.24
C LEU A 365 -56.77 -61.15 19.58
N ASP A 366 -56.33 -59.91 19.85
CA ASP A 366 -56.55 -59.23 21.12
C ASP A 366 -57.40 -57.95 20.97
N ARG A 367 -58.66 -58.12 20.52
CA ARG A 367 -59.66 -57.05 20.63
C ARG A 367 -60.84 -57.54 21.48
N PRO A 368 -61.07 -56.97 22.68
CA PRO A 368 -62.28 -57.25 23.45
C PRO A 368 -63.51 -56.66 22.75
N ASP A 369 -64.58 -57.44 22.68
CA ASP A 369 -65.85 -57.03 22.06
C ASP A 369 -66.52 -55.85 22.79
N PRO A 370 -67.12 -54.89 22.08
CA PRO A 370 -67.93 -53.84 22.69
C PRO A 370 -69.31 -54.40 23.12
N PRO A 371 -69.85 -53.97 24.28
CA PRO A 371 -71.16 -54.44 24.74
C PRO A 371 -72.32 -53.89 23.91
N SER A 372 -73.36 -54.71 23.80
CA SER A 372 -74.52 -54.57 22.93
C SER A 372 -75.34 -53.31 23.19
N ALA A 373 -75.57 -52.52 22.14
CA ALA A 373 -76.49 -51.38 22.16
C ALA A 373 -77.95 -51.86 22.29
N ARG A 374 -78.63 -51.45 23.37
CA ARG A 374 -80.08 -51.57 23.52
C ARG A 374 -80.78 -50.55 22.63
N HIS A 375 -81.69 -51.03 21.79
CA HIS A 375 -82.70 -50.21 21.13
C HIS A 375 -83.57 -49.51 22.17
N THR A 376 -83.71 -48.19 22.04
CA THR A 376 -84.85 -47.47 22.61
C THR A 376 -85.40 -46.51 21.57
N GLN A 377 -86.65 -46.76 21.24
CA GLN A 377 -87.48 -46.09 20.27
C GLN A 377 -88.12 -44.89 20.98
N GLN A 378 -87.96 -43.65 20.49
CA GLN A 378 -88.95 -42.62 20.79
C GLN A 378 -89.03 -41.51 19.74
N VAL A 379 -90.28 -41.30 19.35
CA VAL A 379 -90.88 -40.39 18.39
C VAL A 379 -90.76 -38.92 18.81
N GLY A 380 -90.67 -38.00 17.83
CA GLY A 380 -91.20 -36.64 17.98
C GLY A 380 -90.32 -35.51 17.45
N ALA A 381 -90.61 -35.04 16.23
CA ALA A 381 -90.43 -33.62 15.85
C ALA A 381 -91.72 -32.85 16.24
N PRO A 382 -91.83 -31.50 16.16
CA PRO A 382 -90.92 -30.55 15.49
C PRO A 382 -90.75 -29.15 16.16
N ASP A 383 -89.88 -28.34 15.53
CA ASP A 383 -89.92 -26.88 15.29
C ASP A 383 -89.88 -25.86 16.45
N ARG A 384 -88.86 -24.99 16.44
CA ARG A 384 -89.02 -23.55 16.71
C ARG A 384 -87.82 -22.70 16.27
N ARG A 385 -88.15 -21.68 15.47
CA ARG A 385 -87.35 -20.50 15.09
C ARG A 385 -86.90 -19.64 16.28
N VAL A 386 -85.99 -18.70 15.96
CA VAL A 386 -85.80 -17.29 16.41
C VAL A 386 -84.28 -17.08 16.67
N GLU A 387 -83.55 -16.30 15.85
CA GLU A 387 -83.28 -14.84 15.99
C GLU A 387 -82.56 -14.56 17.34
N GLU A 388 -81.36 -13.99 17.44
CA GLU A 388 -80.84 -12.65 17.13
C GLU A 388 -79.31 -12.70 17.44
N GLU A 389 -78.42 -12.13 16.63
CA GLU A 389 -77.96 -10.74 16.66
C GLU A 389 -76.94 -10.38 17.78
N HIS A 390 -75.71 -10.11 17.32
CA HIS A 390 -74.79 -9.04 17.73
C HIS A 390 -74.05 -8.98 19.09
N ARG A 391 -72.90 -8.28 18.94
CA ARG A 391 -72.07 -7.53 19.90
C ARG A 391 -70.93 -8.27 20.59
N VAL A 392 -69.67 -7.78 20.60
CA VAL A 392 -68.98 -6.57 20.06
C VAL A 392 -67.58 -7.02 19.65
#